data_AF-A0A1F8RXN6-F1
#
_entry.id   AF-A0A1F8RXN6-F1
#
_cell.length_a   1.000
_cell.length_b   1.000
_cell.length_c   1.000
_cell.angle_alpha   90.00
_cell.angle_beta   90.00
_cell.angle_gamma   90.00
#
_symmetry.space_group_name_H-M   'P 1'
#
loop_
_entity.id
_entity.type
_entity.pdbx_description
1 polymer ?
#
loop_
_entity_poly.entity_id
_entity_poly.type
_entity_poly.pdbx_seq_one_letter_code
_entity_poly.pdbx_strand_id
1 'polypeptide(L)'
;MQQLGRFVGREEGHVGPGIASLLALAGAILLPIGLSGDSDGLSIAGAALLGLGVIVGANAPHLWARRIYRRLDRMAPDDPDAHTGSGLRIEF
;
A
#
# COMPACT_ATOMS: atom_id res chain seq x y z
N MET A 1 -30.39 -3.87 -10.74
CA MET A 1 -29.30 -4.22 -9.79
C MET A 1 -27.90 -4.08 -10.41
N GLN A 2 -27.58 -2.96 -11.10
CA GLN A 2 -26.28 -2.81 -11.81
C GLN A 2 -25.30 -1.81 -11.15
N GLN A 3 -25.68 -1.14 -10.05
CA GLN A 3 -24.82 -0.13 -9.40
C GLN A 3 -23.90 -0.67 -8.29
N LEU A 4 -24.23 -1.80 -7.66
CA LEU A 4 -23.44 -2.35 -6.55
C LEU A 4 -22.05 -2.87 -6.98
N GLY A 5 -21.91 -3.35 -8.22
CA GLY A 5 -20.63 -3.86 -8.73
C GLY A 5 -19.55 -2.81 -8.97
N ARG A 6 -19.93 -1.52 -9.12
CA ARG A 6 -18.97 -0.42 -9.34
C ARG A 6 -18.33 0.10 -8.06
N PHE A 7 -18.95 -0.11 -6.89
CA PHE A 7 -18.37 0.29 -5.60
C PHE A 7 -17.33 -0.71 -5.12
N VAL A 8 -17.62 -2.01 -5.20
CA VAL A 8 -16.71 -3.08 -4.76
C VAL A 8 -15.39 -3.09 -5.55
N GLY A 9 -15.41 -2.78 -6.85
CA GLY A 9 -14.20 -2.72 -7.67
C GLY A 9 -13.28 -1.51 -7.41
N ARG A 10 -13.76 -0.47 -6.69
CA ARG A 10 -13.01 0.78 -6.45
C ARG A 10 -12.23 0.76 -5.13
N GLU A 11 -12.57 -0.14 -4.22
CA GLU A 11 -12.09 -0.14 -2.84
C GLU A 11 -10.85 -1.02 -2.63
N GLU A 12 -10.63 -2.05 -3.46
CA GLU A 12 -9.50 -2.98 -3.29
C GLU A 12 -8.11 -2.33 -3.38
N GLY A 13 -8.00 -1.17 -4.02
CA GLY A 13 -6.76 -0.39 -4.08
C GLY A 13 -6.51 0.51 -2.87
N HIS A 14 -7.56 0.88 -2.12
CA HIS A 14 -7.49 1.85 -1.02
C HIS A 14 -7.36 1.19 0.36
N VAL A 15 -7.86 -0.05 0.50
CA VAL A 15 -7.80 -0.78 1.76
C VAL A 15 -6.35 -1.07 2.19
N GLY A 16 -5.46 -1.39 1.24
CA GLY A 16 -4.03 -1.61 1.54
C GLY A 16 -3.32 -0.37 2.11
N PRO A 17 -3.37 0.79 1.42
CA PRO A 17 -2.83 2.06 1.92
C PRO A 17 -3.47 2.53 3.24
N GLY A 18 -4.78 2.32 3.40
CA GLY A 18 -5.50 2.69 4.62
C GLY A 18 -5.05 1.88 5.84
N ILE A 19 -4.93 0.55 5.70
CA ILE A 19 -4.46 -0.33 6.78
C ILE A 19 -3.02 0.00 7.16
N ALA A 20 -2.13 0.24 6.18
CA ALA A 20 -0.74 0.61 6.44
C ALA A 20 -0.64 1.89 7.29
N SER A 21 -1.43 2.91 6.94
CA SER A 21 -1.45 4.18 7.65
C SER A 21 -1.96 4.04 9.07
N LEU A 22 -2.99 3.21 9.29
CA LEU A 22 -3.53 2.92 10.63
C LEU A 22 -2.52 2.17 11.50
N LEU A 23 -1.81 1.19 10.95
CA LEU A 23 -0.76 0.46 11.68
C LEU A 23 0.40 1.39 12.05
N ALA A 24 0.85 2.22 11.11
CA ALA A 24 1.92 3.19 11.35
C ALA A 24 1.54 4.18 12.46
N LEU A 25 0.32 4.71 12.41
CA LEU A 25 -0.21 5.65 13.40
C LEU A 25 -0.32 5.00 14.80
N ALA A 26 -0.90 3.80 14.87
CA ALA A 26 -1.02 3.07 16.13
C ALA A 26 0.36 2.79 16.74
N GLY A 27 1.33 2.38 15.93
CA GLY A 27 2.71 2.16 16.37
C GLY A 27 3.40 3.44 16.85
N ALA A 28 3.21 4.56 16.14
CA ALA A 28 3.78 5.87 16.50
C ALA A 28 3.23 6.43 17.81
N ILE A 29 2.03 6.02 18.22
CA ILE A 29 1.43 6.38 19.50
C ILE A 29 1.89 5.40 20.60
N LEU A 30 1.84 4.11 20.36
CA LEU A 30 2.12 3.08 21.38
C LEU A 30 3.59 3.03 21.77
N LEU A 31 4.50 3.23 20.82
CA LEU A 31 5.95 3.18 21.06
C LEU A 31 6.41 4.21 22.11
N PRO A 32 6.15 5.52 21.96
CA PRO A 32 6.55 6.50 22.98
C PRO A 32 5.85 6.28 24.32
N ILE A 33 4.60 5.79 24.33
CA ILE A 33 3.91 5.45 25.58
C ILE A 33 4.65 4.31 26.29
N GLY A 34 5.02 3.24 25.57
CA GLY A 34 5.76 2.12 26.12
C GLY A 34 7.11 2.53 26.68
N LEU A 35 7.85 3.37 25.95
CA LEU A 35 9.14 3.89 26.39
C LEU A 35 9.01 4.80 27.62
N SER A 36 7.97 5.62 27.69
CA SER A 36 7.71 6.50 28.84
C SER A 36 7.21 5.78 30.08
N GLY A 37 6.52 4.64 29.89
CA GLY A 37 5.95 3.82 30.95
C GLY A 37 6.82 2.66 31.39
N ASP A 38 8.05 2.57 30.88
CA ASP A 38 9.01 1.48 31.12
C ASP A 38 8.39 0.08 30.86
N SER A 39 7.56 0.00 29.82
CA SER A 39 6.86 -1.21 29.42
C SER A 39 7.45 -1.77 28.13
N ASP A 40 8.31 -2.77 28.27
CA ASP A 40 8.95 -3.46 27.16
C ASP A 40 7.94 -4.01 26.16
N GLY A 41 6.87 -4.64 26.66
CA GLY A 41 5.82 -5.22 25.82
C GLY A 41 5.11 -4.19 24.96
N LEU A 42 4.78 -3.02 25.52
CA LEU A 42 4.10 -1.95 24.79
C LEU A 42 5.04 -1.29 23.76
N SER A 43 6.32 -1.14 24.12
CA SER A 43 7.36 -0.63 23.23
C SER A 43 7.57 -1.54 22.02
N ILE A 44 7.67 -2.86 22.26
CA ILE A 44 7.83 -3.85 21.19
C ILE A 44 6.60 -3.85 20.28
N ALA A 45 5.39 -3.84 20.85
CA ALA A 45 4.16 -3.79 20.08
C ALA A 45 4.07 -2.51 19.23
N GLY A 46 4.41 -1.35 19.80
CA GLY A 46 4.45 -0.08 19.09
C GLY A 46 5.45 -0.07 17.94
N ALA A 47 6.68 -0.54 18.17
CA ALA A 47 7.71 -0.64 17.14
C ALA A 47 7.30 -1.60 16.01
N ALA A 48 6.70 -2.75 16.34
CA ALA A 48 6.25 -3.72 15.36
C ALA A 48 5.12 -3.16 14.47
N LEU A 49 4.13 -2.49 15.06
CA LEU A 49 3.04 -1.85 14.32
C LEU A 49 3.55 -0.73 13.41
N LEU A 50 4.47 0.08 13.91
CA LEU A 50 5.09 1.17 13.14
C LEU A 50 5.87 0.60 11.95
N GLY A 51 6.72 -0.39 12.19
CA GLY A 51 7.49 -1.07 11.15
C GLY A 51 6.60 -1.73 10.09
N LEU A 52 5.56 -2.45 10.50
CA LEU A 52 4.59 -3.06 9.59
C LEU A 52 3.85 -2.01 8.76
N GLY A 53 3.39 -0.92 9.38
CA GLY A 53 2.73 0.17 8.67
C GLY A 53 3.61 0.78 7.58
N VAL A 54 4.88 1.02 7.88
CA VAL A 54 5.87 1.54 6.92
C VAL A 54 6.14 0.53 5.80
N ILE A 55 6.38 -0.75 6.13
CA ILE A 55 6.67 -1.78 5.13
C ILE A 55 5.48 -1.99 4.20
N VAL A 56 4.28 -2.14 4.75
CA VAL A 56 3.06 -2.33 3.94
C VAL A 56 2.79 -1.07 3.11
N GLY A 57 2.96 0.12 3.68
CA GLY A 57 2.78 1.40 2.98
C GLY A 57 3.75 1.57 1.81
N ALA A 58 5.03 1.21 1.99
CA ALA A 58 6.05 1.27 0.94
C ALA A 58 5.79 0.26 -0.19
N ASN A 59 5.22 -0.91 0.12
CA ASN A 59 4.97 -1.98 -0.86
C ASN A 59 3.60 -1.89 -1.54
N ALA A 60 2.62 -1.21 -0.94
CA ALA A 60 1.29 -1.00 -1.51
C ALA A 60 1.31 -0.39 -2.93
N PRO A 61 2.06 0.69 -3.23
CA PRO A 61 2.13 1.24 -4.58
C PRO A 61 2.76 0.27 -5.59
N HIS A 62 3.75 -0.53 -5.18
CA HIS A 62 4.38 -1.52 -6.06
C HIS A 62 3.44 -2.67 -6.45
N LEU A 63 2.65 -3.18 -5.51
CA LEU A 63 1.68 -4.24 -5.78
C LEU A 63 0.53 -3.74 -6.65
N TRP A 64 0.08 -2.50 -6.43
CA TRP A 64 -0.95 -1.87 -7.24
C TRP A 64 -0.47 -1.65 -8.69
N ALA A 65 0.73 -1.10 -8.87
CA ALA A 65 1.34 -0.94 -10.20
C ALA A 65 1.44 -2.28 -10.93
N ARG A 66 1.98 -3.33 -10.29
CA ARG A 66 2.06 -4.68 -10.89
C ARG A 66 0.70 -5.28 -11.23
N ARG A 67 -0.37 -4.92 -10.53
CA ARG A 67 -1.73 -5.39 -10.83
C ARG A 67 -2.32 -4.63 -12.02
N ILE A 68 -2.04 -3.33 -12.16
CA ILE A 68 -2.47 -2.53 -13.29
C ILE A 68 -1.73 -2.91 -14.56
N TYR A 69 -0.40 -3.02 -14.52
CA TYR A 69 0.40 -3.43 -15.68
C TYR A 69 -0.03 -4.80 -16.23
N ARG A 70 -0.30 -5.77 -15.35
CA ARG A 70 -0.86 -7.08 -15.76
C ARG A 70 -2.26 -7.01 -16.40
N ARG A 71 -3.06 -5.98 -16.08
CA ARG A 71 -4.37 -5.78 -16.72
C ARG A 71 -4.22 -5.08 -18.07
N LEU A 72 -3.28 -4.16 -18.19
CA LEU A 72 -2.95 -3.48 -19.45
C LEU A 72 -2.39 -4.46 -20.49
N ASP A 73 -1.42 -5.30 -20.11
CA ASP A 73 -0.86 -6.37 -20.98
C ASP A 73 -1.94 -7.30 -21.56
N ARG A 74 -3.02 -7.56 -20.81
CA ARG A 74 -4.12 -8.43 -21.26
C ARG A 74 -5.09 -7.73 -22.20
N MET A 75 -5.16 -6.40 -22.15
CA MET A 75 -6.10 -5.62 -22.98
C MET A 75 -5.50 -5.23 -24.33
N ALA A 76 -4.17 -5.15 -24.42
CA ALA A 76 -3.47 -4.83 -25.66
C ALA A 76 -2.23 -5.74 -25.85
N PRO A 77 -2.44 -7.04 -26.10
CA PRO A 77 -1.34 -8.00 -26.21
C PRO A 77 -0.43 -7.76 -27.43
N ASP A 78 -0.92 -7.03 -28.45
CA ASP A 78 -0.21 -6.74 -29.69
C ASP A 78 0.25 -5.27 -29.80
N ASP A 79 0.18 -4.51 -28.69
CA ASP A 79 0.69 -3.13 -28.65
C ASP A 79 2.23 -3.16 -28.49
N PRO A 80 3.01 -2.69 -29.48
CA PRO A 80 4.47 -2.69 -29.40
C PRO A 80 5.00 -1.85 -28.23
N ASP A 81 4.19 -0.94 -27.68
CA ASP A 81 4.55 -0.12 -26.52
C ASP A 81 4.30 -0.82 -25.18
N ALA A 82 3.54 -1.93 -25.14
CA ALA A 82 3.25 -2.69 -23.92
C ALA A 82 4.48 -3.45 -23.38
N HIS A 83 5.42 -3.84 -24.26
CA HIS A 83 6.65 -4.52 -23.88
C HIS A 83 7.84 -3.57 -23.63
N THR A 84 7.64 -2.28 -23.86
CA THR A 84 8.71 -1.29 -23.72
C THR A 84 8.52 -0.53 -22.41
N GLY A 85 9.26 -0.94 -21.37
CA GLY A 85 9.36 -0.24 -20.10
C GLY A 85 10.03 1.15 -20.17
N SER A 86 9.70 1.99 -21.16
CA SER A 86 10.39 3.26 -21.39
C SER A 86 9.49 4.25 -22.14
N GLY A 87 8.86 5.17 -21.41
CA GLY A 87 8.11 6.26 -22.03
C GLY A 87 7.68 7.37 -21.08
N LEU A 88 7.58 7.11 -19.76
CA LEU A 88 7.40 8.18 -18.79
C LEU A 88 8.77 8.80 -18.44
N ARG A 89 9.26 9.63 -19.35
CA ARG A 89 10.38 10.54 -19.10
C ARG A 89 9.88 11.63 -18.15
N ILE A 90 10.07 11.43 -16.85
CA ILE A 90 9.90 12.49 -15.85
C ILE A 90 11.08 13.43 -16.04
N GLU A 91 10.88 14.51 -16.82
CA GLU A 91 11.77 15.66 -16.79
C GLU A 91 11.52 16.45 -15.50
N PHE A 92 12.61 16.72 -14.77
CA PHE A 92 12.65 17.65 -13.63
C PHE A 92 12.80 19.08 -14.11
#